data_AF-A0A2V9JZA9-F1
#
_entry.id   AF-A0A2V9JZA9-F1
#
_cell.length_a   1.000
_cell.length_b   1.000
_cell.length_c   1.000
_cell.angle_alpha   90.00
_cell.angle_beta   90.00
_cell.angle_gamma   90.00
#
_symmetry.space_group_name_H-M   'P 1'
#
loop_
_entity.id
_entity.type
_entity.pdbx_description
1 polymer ?
#
loop_
_entity_poly.entity_id
_entity_poly.type
_entity_poly.pdbx_seq_one_letter_code
_entity_poly.pdbx_strand_id
1 'polypeptide(L)'
;LALDEAQGSIALSAISGGMFEIGDDLPTLAADLARLAQVENKDLLQIMFLGRAAIPLDLMTYNAQDLQPSVFFLREDRRVGVLTVFNWTETPCSHSFKISDLNFQIGHQVQAFDVFGHNAPVGIAEGSIEFRNQPPHSVRMIKFVDNSIPAAPPAVSTLVPTSAATGEEMKRSAEVSAESVPALGFRWDFGDGMAAEGEHVRHTYTLPGMFRVHLRADGVDGLQAVKESVIKVTGPLKTRFSLQQNRRYAEHVGP
;
A
#
# COMPACT_ATOMS: atom_id res chain seq x y z
N LEU A 1 24.89 -8.80 0.38
CA LEU A 1 24.66 -7.35 0.39
C LEU A 1 25.06 -6.80 1.74
N ALA A 2 25.83 -5.72 1.76
CA ALA A 2 25.96 -4.88 2.95
C ALA A 2 24.59 -4.29 3.31
N LEU A 3 24.38 -3.84 4.55
CA LEU A 3 23.10 -3.29 5.00
C LEU A 3 22.63 -2.12 4.10
N ASP A 4 23.56 -1.26 3.70
CA ASP A 4 23.29 -0.08 2.87
C ASP A 4 22.84 -0.47 1.45
N GLU A 5 23.43 -1.51 0.86
CA GLU A 5 23.01 -2.03 -0.46
C GLU A 5 21.60 -2.64 -0.39
N ALA A 6 21.30 -3.34 0.72
CA ALA A 6 19.96 -3.90 0.94
C ALA A 6 18.93 -2.77 1.07
N GLN A 7 19.23 -1.71 1.84
CA GLN A 7 18.37 -0.54 1.96
C GLN A 7 18.17 0.17 0.61
N GLY A 8 19.22 0.30 -0.20
CA GLY A 8 19.14 0.86 -1.55
C GLY A 8 18.19 0.09 -2.46
N SER A 9 18.32 -1.24 -2.51
CA SER A 9 17.42 -2.10 -3.30
C SER A 9 15.98 -2.01 -2.80
N ILE A 10 15.78 -2.09 -1.49
CA ILE A 10 14.46 -2.01 -0.83
C ILE A 10 13.78 -0.66 -1.12
N ALA A 11 14.51 0.44 -1.00
CA ALA A 11 14.02 1.77 -1.31
C ALA A 11 13.60 1.89 -2.77
N LEU A 12 14.43 1.39 -3.71
CA LEU A 12 14.15 1.44 -5.14
C LEU A 12 12.90 0.63 -5.51
N SER A 13 12.75 -0.57 -4.93
CA SER A 13 11.54 -1.40 -5.08
C SER A 13 10.29 -0.71 -4.50
N ALA A 14 10.42 -0.03 -3.36
CA ALA A 14 9.31 0.70 -2.76
C ALA A 14 8.86 1.87 -3.65
N ILE A 15 9.79 2.72 -4.06
CA ILE A 15 9.45 3.93 -4.85
C ILE A 15 9.09 3.65 -6.32
N SER A 16 9.32 2.45 -6.83
CA SER A 16 9.00 2.09 -8.22
C SER A 16 7.55 1.61 -8.42
N GLY A 17 6.74 1.58 -7.35
CA GLY A 17 5.32 1.20 -7.45
C GLY A 17 5.01 -0.22 -6.99
N GLY A 18 5.85 -0.80 -6.13
CA GLY A 18 5.37 -1.81 -5.18
C GLY A 18 5.49 -3.27 -5.62
N MET A 19 6.61 -3.68 -6.22
CA MET A 19 6.96 -5.10 -6.28
C MET A 19 8.19 -5.38 -5.41
N PHE A 20 7.94 -6.00 -4.25
CA PHE A 20 8.97 -6.42 -3.30
C PHE A 20 9.33 -7.89 -3.56
N GLU A 21 10.36 -8.13 -4.35
CA GLU A 21 10.90 -9.48 -4.53
C GLU A 21 11.98 -9.73 -3.47
N ILE A 22 11.65 -10.54 -2.47
CA ILE A 22 12.61 -11.01 -1.48
C ILE A 22 13.32 -12.24 -2.06
N GLY A 23 14.53 -12.02 -2.60
CA GLY A 23 15.42 -13.10 -3.04
C GLY A 23 16.28 -13.71 -1.92
N ASP A 24 16.09 -13.27 -0.66
CA ASP A 24 16.83 -13.76 0.50
C ASP A 24 16.35 -15.16 0.95
N ASP A 25 17.26 -15.92 1.57
CA ASP A 25 16.98 -17.24 2.13
C ASP A 25 16.13 -17.10 3.41
N LEU A 26 14.81 -17.31 3.29
CA LEU A 26 13.84 -17.13 4.37
C LEU A 26 14.16 -17.86 5.69
N PRO A 27 14.68 -19.11 5.69
CA PRO A 27 15.12 -19.80 6.89
C PRO A 27 16.22 -19.09 7.68
N THR A 28 17.12 -18.36 7.01
CA THR A 28 18.26 -17.67 7.64
C THR A 28 18.03 -16.18 7.82
N LEU A 29 17.04 -15.59 7.13
CA LEU A 29 16.64 -14.19 7.29
C LEU A 29 16.31 -13.82 8.74
N ALA A 30 15.68 -14.73 9.49
CA ALA A 30 15.36 -14.52 10.90
C ALA A 30 16.60 -14.43 11.82
N ALA A 31 17.77 -14.86 11.35
CA ALA A 31 19.02 -14.77 12.11
C ALA A 31 19.66 -13.37 12.02
N ASP A 32 19.30 -12.56 11.02
CA ASP A 32 19.74 -11.16 10.88
C ASP A 32 18.58 -10.22 11.23
N LEU A 33 18.51 -9.86 12.52
CA LEU A 33 17.46 -8.99 13.06
C LEU A 33 17.38 -7.63 12.35
N ALA A 34 18.49 -7.11 11.83
CA ALA A 34 18.50 -5.83 11.14
C ALA A 34 17.82 -5.93 9.77
N ARG A 35 18.04 -7.02 9.03
CA ARG A 35 17.35 -7.28 7.76
C ARG A 35 15.88 -7.64 7.96
N LEU A 36 15.57 -8.46 8.96
CA LEU A 36 14.20 -8.78 9.32
C LEU A 36 13.39 -7.51 9.61
N ALA A 37 13.98 -6.58 10.37
CA ALA A 37 13.34 -5.29 10.67
C ALA A 37 13.05 -4.44 9.43
N GLN A 38 13.83 -4.58 8.34
CA GLN A 38 13.54 -3.88 7.08
C GLN A 38 12.36 -4.49 6.33
N VAL A 39 12.24 -5.82 6.33
CA VAL A 39 11.10 -6.50 5.69
C VAL A 39 9.79 -6.23 6.45
N GLU A 40 9.87 -6.08 7.77
CA GLU A 40 8.73 -5.76 8.64
C GLU A 40 8.48 -4.26 8.78
N ASN A 41 9.25 -3.41 8.10
CA ASN A 41 9.14 -1.97 8.19
C ASN A 41 7.80 -1.49 7.62
N LYS A 42 6.94 -0.96 8.51
CA LYS A 42 5.58 -0.57 8.18
C LYS A 42 5.50 0.53 7.12
N ASP A 43 6.44 1.47 7.11
CA ASP A 43 6.44 2.56 6.13
C ASP A 43 6.78 2.05 4.73
N LEU A 44 7.75 1.12 4.63
CA LEU A 44 8.07 0.47 3.35
C LEU A 44 6.92 -0.40 2.84
N LEU A 45 6.30 -1.19 3.73
CA LEU A 45 5.13 -2.00 3.38
C LEU A 45 3.95 -1.12 2.94
N GLN A 46 3.73 0.01 3.61
CA GLN A 46 2.69 0.97 3.26
C GLN A 46 2.90 1.55 1.85
N ILE A 47 4.12 1.98 1.54
CA ILE A 47 4.47 2.48 0.19
C ILE A 47 4.22 1.40 -0.87
N MET A 48 4.60 0.16 -0.57
CA MET A 48 4.38 -0.99 -1.44
C MET A 48 2.88 -1.22 -1.68
N PHE A 49 2.09 -1.31 -0.62
CA PHE A 49 0.64 -1.54 -0.70
C PHE A 49 -0.10 -0.39 -1.39
N LEU A 50 0.40 0.84 -1.27
CA LEU A 50 -0.12 1.98 -2.01
C LEU A 50 0.10 1.83 -3.53
N GLY A 51 1.16 1.14 -3.96
CA GLY A 51 1.41 0.78 -5.36
C GLY A 51 1.64 1.98 -6.30
N ARG A 52 2.07 3.13 -5.76
CA ARG A 52 2.32 4.35 -6.53
C ARG A 52 3.81 4.60 -6.69
N ALA A 53 4.24 4.90 -7.92
CA ALA A 53 5.62 5.27 -8.19
C ALA A 53 5.90 6.72 -7.72
N ALA A 54 7.08 6.93 -7.16
CA ALA A 54 7.58 8.26 -6.80
C ALA A 54 7.97 9.06 -8.05
N ILE A 55 7.93 10.39 -7.92
CA ILE A 55 8.33 11.31 -8.98
C ILE A 55 9.79 11.72 -8.75
N PRO A 56 10.68 11.60 -9.75
CA PRO A 56 12.04 12.15 -9.67
C PRO A 56 11.97 13.68 -9.66
N LEU A 57 12.44 14.31 -8.58
CA LEU A 57 12.46 15.77 -8.45
C LEU A 57 13.59 16.41 -9.25
N ASP A 58 14.66 15.66 -9.51
CA ASP A 58 15.87 16.12 -10.19
C ASP A 58 16.01 15.54 -11.61
N LEU A 59 14.93 15.06 -12.23
CA LEU A 59 14.98 14.34 -13.52
C LEU A 59 15.75 15.07 -14.63
N MET A 60 15.71 16.40 -14.65
CA MET A 60 16.41 17.24 -15.64
C MET A 60 17.51 18.10 -15.02
N THR A 61 17.80 17.92 -13.72
CA THR A 61 18.72 18.75 -12.94
C THR A 61 19.69 17.92 -12.07
N TYR A 62 19.68 16.59 -12.21
CA TYR A 62 20.60 15.70 -11.50
C TYR A 62 22.05 16.00 -11.91
N ASN A 63 23.00 15.77 -11.00
CA ASN A 63 24.39 16.07 -11.32
C ASN A 63 24.89 15.10 -12.40
N ALA A 64 25.72 15.57 -13.31
CA ALA A 64 26.29 14.71 -14.34
C ALA A 64 27.06 13.49 -13.77
N GLN A 65 27.58 13.60 -12.54
CA GLN A 65 28.24 12.51 -11.82
C GLN A 65 27.28 11.42 -11.34
N ASP A 66 26.01 11.78 -11.10
CA ASP A 66 24.98 10.83 -10.64
C ASP A 66 24.51 9.93 -11.79
N LEU A 67 24.68 10.35 -13.06
CA LEU A 67 24.25 9.69 -14.31
C LEU A 67 22.74 9.43 -14.44
N GLN A 68 22.00 9.49 -13.34
CA GLN A 68 20.58 9.26 -13.21
C GLN A 68 19.99 10.11 -12.06
N PRO A 69 18.66 10.27 -12.00
CA PRO A 69 18.00 10.96 -10.89
C PRO A 69 18.33 10.31 -9.54
N SER A 70 18.59 11.13 -8.53
CA SER A 70 18.92 10.67 -7.18
C SER A 70 17.89 11.09 -6.14
N VAL A 71 16.99 12.01 -6.48
CA VAL A 71 16.00 12.55 -5.55
C VAL A 71 14.60 12.21 -6.05
N PHE A 72 13.86 11.45 -5.25
CA PHE A 72 12.50 11.02 -5.56
C PHE A 72 11.54 11.44 -4.46
N PHE A 73 10.33 11.85 -4.83
CA PHE A 73 9.30 12.19 -3.88
C PHE A 73 8.00 11.45 -4.20
N LEU A 74 7.49 10.74 -3.21
CA LEU A 74 6.20 10.05 -3.26
C LEU A 74 5.20 10.80 -2.38
N ARG A 75 4.09 11.22 -2.98
CA ARG A 75 2.94 11.79 -2.25
C ARG A 75 1.96 10.66 -1.97
N GLU A 76 1.83 10.25 -0.71
CA GLU A 76 0.92 9.16 -0.34
C GLU A 76 -0.52 9.67 -0.30
N ASP A 77 -0.75 10.77 0.39
CA ASP A 77 -2.01 11.51 0.43
C ASP A 77 -1.74 13.01 0.71
N ARG A 78 -2.74 13.79 1.15
CA ARG A 78 -2.53 15.21 1.47
C ARG A 78 -1.69 15.40 2.75
N ARG A 79 -1.74 14.45 3.69
CA ARG A 79 -1.06 14.52 4.99
C ARG A 79 0.36 13.97 4.93
N VAL A 80 0.62 12.94 4.13
CA VAL A 80 1.84 12.14 4.16
C VAL A 80 2.56 12.17 2.82
N GLY A 81 3.88 12.31 2.87
CA GLY A 81 4.75 12.17 1.72
C GLY A 81 6.11 11.63 2.12
N VAL A 82 6.83 11.02 1.19
CA VAL A 82 8.11 10.36 1.44
C VAL A 82 9.15 10.86 0.44
N LEU A 83 10.25 11.39 0.96
CA LEU A 83 11.42 11.81 0.17
C LEU A 83 12.49 10.72 0.25
N THR A 84 12.95 10.27 -0.91
CA THR A 84 14.03 9.29 -1.05
C THR A 84 15.19 9.93 -1.77
N VAL A 85 16.37 9.87 -1.16
CA VAL A 85 17.60 10.47 -1.67
C VAL A 85 18.69 9.43 -1.72
N PHE A 86 19.12 9.09 -2.93
CA PHE A 86 20.23 8.18 -3.16
C PHE A 86 21.53 8.95 -3.31
N ASN A 87 22.63 8.33 -2.88
CA ASN A 87 23.95 8.70 -3.34
C ASN A 87 24.48 7.56 -4.21
N TRP A 88 24.42 7.74 -5.53
CA TRP A 88 24.91 6.77 -6.51
C TRP A 88 26.43 6.83 -6.69
N THR A 89 27.08 7.88 -6.15
CA THR A 89 28.48 8.18 -6.44
C THR A 89 29.43 7.44 -5.50
N GLU A 90 30.71 7.44 -5.85
CA GLU A 90 31.80 6.89 -5.05
C GLU A 90 32.25 7.82 -3.91
N THR A 91 31.64 8.99 -3.76
CA THR A 91 32.05 10.01 -2.79
C THR A 91 30.88 10.49 -1.93
N PRO A 92 31.11 10.97 -0.69
CA PRO A 92 30.02 11.50 0.11
C PRO A 92 29.37 12.73 -0.53
N CYS A 93 28.04 12.80 -0.48
CA CYS A 93 27.28 13.95 -0.97
C CYS A 93 26.52 14.64 0.16
N SER A 94 26.04 15.87 -0.08
CA SER A 94 25.19 16.58 0.87
C SER A 94 24.06 17.27 0.12
N HIS A 95 22.85 17.19 0.64
CA HIS A 95 21.65 17.74 0.01
C HIS A 95 20.87 18.58 1.03
N SER A 96 20.18 19.60 0.55
CA SER A 96 19.29 20.44 1.35
C SER A 96 17.98 20.63 0.59
N PHE A 97 16.87 20.41 1.28
CA PHE A 97 15.53 20.51 0.69
C PHE A 97 14.67 21.42 1.52
N LYS A 98 14.02 22.39 0.88
CA LYS A 98 12.99 23.18 1.54
C LYS A 98 11.69 22.40 1.55
N ILE A 99 10.99 22.43 2.68
CA ILE A 99 9.69 21.77 2.81
C ILE A 99 8.64 22.37 1.84
N SER A 100 8.78 23.67 1.52
CA SER A 100 7.96 24.35 0.52
C SER A 100 8.06 23.71 -0.88
N ASP A 101 9.22 23.17 -1.22
CA ASP A 101 9.51 22.64 -2.56
C ASP A 101 8.98 21.21 -2.69
N LEU A 102 8.64 20.57 -1.57
CA LEU A 102 8.02 19.25 -1.51
C LEU A 102 6.50 19.30 -1.61
N ASN A 103 5.90 20.45 -1.95
CA ASN A 103 4.45 20.66 -2.08
C ASN A 103 3.65 20.50 -0.78
N PHE A 104 4.26 20.77 0.39
CA PHE A 104 3.52 20.97 1.63
C PHE A 104 3.04 22.42 1.77
N GLN A 105 1.93 22.63 2.48
CA GLN A 105 1.37 23.98 2.63
C GLN A 105 2.23 24.85 3.56
N ILE A 106 2.43 26.11 3.18
CA ILE A 106 3.21 27.06 3.98
C ILE A 106 2.49 27.34 5.30
N GLY A 107 3.25 27.32 6.40
CA GLY A 107 2.72 27.54 7.75
C GLY A 107 2.12 26.30 8.42
N HIS A 108 2.09 25.17 7.73
CA HIS A 108 1.67 23.90 8.33
C HIS A 108 2.75 23.28 9.23
N GLN A 109 2.31 22.49 10.20
CA GLN A 109 3.18 21.81 11.16
C GLN A 109 3.61 20.45 10.61
N VAL A 110 4.63 20.46 9.75
CA VAL A 110 5.20 19.24 9.16
C VAL A 110 6.27 18.66 10.08
N GLN A 111 6.18 17.36 10.35
CA GLN A 111 7.21 16.58 11.02
C GLN A 111 7.88 15.62 10.03
N ALA A 112 9.13 15.27 10.29
CA ALA A 112 9.92 14.34 9.47
C ALA A 112 10.43 13.18 10.32
N PHE A 113 10.46 11.99 9.74
CA PHE A 113 10.86 10.74 10.39
C PHE A 113 11.74 9.90 9.45
N ASP A 114 12.81 9.31 9.97
CA ASP A 114 13.68 8.42 9.20
C ASP A 114 13.04 7.03 9.09
N VAL A 115 12.73 6.61 7.86
CA VAL A 115 12.07 5.33 7.57
C VAL A 115 12.98 4.17 7.97
N PHE A 116 14.27 4.23 7.64
CA PHE A 116 15.24 3.19 7.99
C PHE A 116 15.66 3.27 9.47
N GLY A 117 15.54 4.46 10.07
CA GLY A 117 15.75 4.72 11.50
C GLY A 117 14.56 4.37 12.39
N HIS A 118 13.60 3.55 11.95
CA HIS A 118 12.41 3.14 12.72
C HIS A 118 11.58 4.32 13.26
N ASN A 119 11.32 5.32 12.39
CA ASN A 119 10.61 6.54 12.74
C ASN A 119 11.32 7.42 13.78
N ALA A 120 12.65 7.37 13.83
CA ALA A 120 13.43 8.37 14.53
C ALA A 120 13.14 9.78 13.95
N PRO A 121 12.84 10.79 14.79
CA PRO A 121 12.50 12.12 14.30
C PRO A 121 13.71 12.78 13.61
N VAL A 122 13.46 13.44 12.49
CA VAL A 122 14.47 14.20 11.75
C VAL A 122 14.16 15.69 11.89
N GLY A 123 15.18 16.46 12.28
CA GLY A 123 15.04 17.90 12.49
C GLY A 123 14.77 18.65 11.18
N ILE A 124 13.77 19.52 11.21
CA ILE A 124 13.54 20.53 10.16
C ILE A 124 13.95 21.87 10.77
N ALA A 125 15.03 22.45 10.24
CA ALA A 125 15.57 23.73 10.69
C ALA A 125 15.31 24.79 9.63
N GLU A 126 14.75 25.94 10.03
CA GLU A 126 14.46 27.06 9.11
C GLU A 126 13.63 26.64 7.88
N GLY A 127 12.73 25.66 8.04
CA GLY A 127 11.89 25.15 6.96
C GLY A 127 12.62 24.26 5.94
N SER A 128 13.83 23.81 6.27
CA SER A 128 14.63 22.91 5.43
C SER A 128 15.09 21.67 6.18
N ILE A 129 15.30 20.59 5.44
CA ILE A 129 15.95 19.38 5.90
C ILE A 129 17.31 19.27 5.23
N GLU A 130 18.34 18.90 5.99
CA GLU A 130 19.70 18.78 5.49
C GLU A 130 20.21 17.37 5.69
N PHE A 131 20.72 16.78 4.61
CA PHE A 131 21.49 15.55 4.63
C PHE A 131 22.95 15.94 4.43
N ARG A 132 23.75 15.85 5.49
CA ARG A 132 25.17 16.18 5.46
C ARG A 132 25.99 14.90 5.40
N ASN A 133 27.00 14.89 4.53
CA ASN A 133 27.97 13.81 4.39
C ASN A 133 27.32 12.42 4.25
N GLN A 134 26.30 12.31 3.39
CA GLN A 134 25.67 11.03 3.06
C GLN A 134 26.71 10.11 2.38
N PRO A 135 26.95 8.90 2.91
CA PRO A 135 27.98 8.00 2.38
C PRO A 135 27.76 7.63 0.90
N PRO A 136 28.81 7.25 0.17
CA PRO A 136 28.70 6.59 -1.14
C PRO A 136 27.74 5.40 -1.11
N HIS A 137 27.07 5.12 -2.22
CA HIS A 137 26.20 3.93 -2.41
C HIS A 137 25.16 3.73 -1.30
N SER A 138 24.58 4.83 -0.80
CA SER A 138 23.62 4.80 0.31
C SER A 138 22.32 5.50 -0.04
N VAL A 139 21.28 5.25 0.76
CA VAL A 139 19.97 5.89 0.60
C VAL A 139 19.50 6.50 1.92
N ARG A 140 18.83 7.65 1.83
CA ARG A 140 18.04 8.24 2.92
C ARG A 140 16.59 8.28 2.50
N MET A 141 15.69 7.86 3.38
CA MET A 141 14.26 7.84 3.13
C MET A 141 13.55 8.48 4.31
N ILE A 142 12.92 9.63 4.06
CA ILE A 142 12.31 10.47 5.09
C ILE A 142 10.81 10.56 4.85
N LYS A 143 10.03 10.11 5.82
CA LYS A 143 8.58 10.27 5.86
C LYS A 143 8.25 11.62 6.47
N PHE A 144 7.42 12.38 5.78
CA PHE A 144 6.85 13.63 6.25
C PHE A 144 5.39 13.43 6.63
N VAL A 145 4.99 14.03 7.75
CA VAL A 145 3.61 14.01 8.24
C VAL A 145 3.18 15.44 8.57
N ASP A 146 2.15 15.93 7.88
CA ASP A 146 1.55 17.23 8.11
C ASP A 146 0.50 17.15 9.23
N ASN A 147 0.86 17.59 10.43
CA ASN A 147 -0.02 17.53 11.59
C ASN A 147 -1.11 18.61 11.60
N SER A 148 -1.09 19.56 10.67
CA SER A 148 -2.20 20.50 10.49
C SER A 148 -3.43 19.84 9.86
N ILE A 149 -3.27 18.70 9.18
CA ILE A 149 -4.35 17.94 8.55
C ILE A 149 -4.65 16.73 9.45
N PRO A 150 -5.86 16.56 10.03
CA PRO A 150 -6.14 15.42 10.89
C PRO A 150 -6.11 14.10 10.11
N ALA A 151 -5.58 13.04 10.74
CA ALA A 151 -5.64 11.69 10.19
C ALA A 151 -7.10 11.24 9.99
N ALA A 152 -7.39 10.57 8.87
CA ALA A 152 -8.74 10.08 8.57
C ALA A 152 -8.74 8.64 8.01
N PRO A 153 -9.81 7.85 8.19
CA PRO A 153 -9.94 6.57 7.51
C PRO A 153 -10.31 6.79 6.02
N PRO A 154 -10.05 5.79 5.14
CA PRO A 154 -10.52 5.82 3.76
C PRO A 154 -12.05 5.93 3.67
N ALA A 155 -12.56 6.70 2.71
CA ALA A 155 -14.00 6.76 2.45
C ALA A 155 -14.37 5.64 1.45
N VAL A 156 -14.83 4.51 1.99
CA VAL A 156 -15.15 3.32 1.20
C VAL A 156 -16.65 3.20 0.93
N SER A 157 -17.01 2.81 -0.30
CA SER A 157 -18.34 2.31 -0.68
C SER A 157 -18.24 0.83 -1.06
N THR A 158 -19.35 0.09 -0.92
CA THR A 158 -19.38 -1.35 -1.19
C THR A 158 -20.58 -1.76 -2.01
N LEU A 159 -20.37 -2.64 -2.98
CA LEU A 159 -21.44 -3.32 -3.71
C LEU A 159 -21.56 -4.75 -3.17
N VAL A 160 -22.57 -4.99 -2.33
CA VAL A 160 -22.83 -6.30 -1.72
C VAL A 160 -24.29 -6.71 -1.99
N PRO A 161 -24.54 -7.88 -2.62
CA PRO A 161 -25.90 -8.39 -2.79
C PRO A 161 -26.58 -8.64 -1.43
N THR A 162 -27.85 -8.26 -1.29
CA THR A 162 -28.60 -8.42 -0.04
C THR A 162 -29.20 -9.82 0.13
N SER A 163 -29.25 -10.62 -0.95
CA SER A 163 -29.78 -11.98 -0.93
C SER A 163 -29.17 -12.86 -2.00
N ALA A 164 -29.13 -14.17 -1.76
CA ALA A 164 -28.70 -15.18 -2.73
C ALA A 164 -29.34 -16.55 -2.47
N ALA A 165 -29.24 -17.45 -3.44
CA ALA A 165 -29.52 -18.86 -3.24
C ALA A 165 -28.29 -19.59 -2.65
N THR A 166 -28.53 -20.63 -1.86
CA THR A 166 -27.46 -21.51 -1.39
C THR A 166 -26.71 -22.13 -2.58
N GLY A 167 -25.38 -22.03 -2.59
CA GLY A 167 -24.54 -22.48 -3.70
C GLY A 167 -24.37 -21.50 -4.87
N GLU A 168 -24.98 -20.31 -4.79
CA GLU A 168 -24.80 -19.24 -5.77
C GLU A 168 -23.50 -18.45 -5.51
N GLU A 169 -22.67 -18.28 -6.55
CA GLU A 169 -21.47 -17.45 -6.46
C GLU A 169 -21.84 -15.97 -6.50
N MET A 170 -21.54 -15.24 -5.41
CA MET A 170 -21.75 -13.80 -5.33
C MET A 170 -20.46 -13.03 -5.55
N LYS A 171 -20.55 -12.03 -6.43
CA LYS A 171 -19.52 -11.00 -6.61
C LYS A 171 -19.77 -9.84 -5.66
N ARG A 172 -18.68 -9.29 -5.12
CA ARG A 172 -18.69 -8.08 -4.29
C ARG A 172 -17.54 -7.18 -4.72
N SER A 173 -17.73 -5.88 -4.54
CA SER A 173 -16.67 -4.89 -4.75
C SER A 173 -16.63 -3.84 -3.67
N ALA A 174 -15.45 -3.26 -3.47
CA ALA A 174 -15.22 -2.07 -2.68
C ALA A 174 -14.59 -1.00 -3.57
N GLU A 175 -14.97 0.26 -3.35
CA GLU A 175 -14.40 1.42 -4.04
C GLU A 175 -14.03 2.49 -3.01
N VAL A 176 -12.94 3.21 -3.26
CA VAL A 176 -12.46 4.31 -2.42
C VAL A 176 -12.69 5.63 -3.15
N SER A 177 -13.25 6.62 -2.46
CA SER A 177 -13.38 7.97 -3.02
C SER A 177 -11.99 8.57 -3.28
N ALA A 178 -11.78 9.08 -4.49
CA ALA A 178 -10.51 9.64 -4.95
C ALA A 178 -10.04 10.84 -4.12
N GLU A 179 -10.96 11.54 -3.47
CA GLU A 179 -10.73 12.71 -2.63
C GLU A 179 -10.45 12.36 -1.16
N SER A 180 -10.57 11.08 -0.80
CA SER A 180 -10.36 10.57 0.55
C SER A 180 -8.96 9.97 0.74
N VAL A 181 -8.65 9.56 1.97
CA VAL A 181 -7.42 8.86 2.30
C VAL A 181 -7.35 7.55 1.49
N PRO A 182 -6.27 7.28 0.75
CA PRO A 182 -6.10 6.03 0.01
C PRO A 182 -6.16 4.80 0.92
N ALA A 183 -6.78 3.73 0.42
CA ALA A 183 -6.72 2.42 1.07
C ALA A 183 -5.47 1.65 0.62
N LEU A 184 -4.84 0.95 1.56
CA LEU A 184 -3.71 0.04 1.36
C LEU A 184 -4.15 -1.38 1.01
N GLY A 185 -5.39 -1.72 1.33
CA GLY A 185 -5.92 -3.05 1.08
C GLY A 185 -7.34 -3.22 1.61
N PHE A 186 -7.95 -4.33 1.23
CA PHE A 186 -9.32 -4.68 1.61
C PHE A 186 -9.36 -6.10 2.11
N ARG A 187 -10.02 -6.30 3.25
CA ARG A 187 -10.26 -7.63 3.84
C ARG A 187 -11.75 -7.81 4.11
N TRP A 188 -12.29 -8.88 3.55
CA TRP A 188 -13.68 -9.29 3.69
C TRP A 188 -13.77 -10.46 4.67
N ASP A 189 -14.67 -10.36 5.64
CA ASP A 189 -15.15 -11.46 6.47
C ASP A 189 -16.61 -11.71 6.08
N PHE A 190 -16.92 -12.93 5.64
CA PHE A 190 -18.25 -13.27 5.14
C PHE A 190 -19.23 -13.68 6.26
N GLY A 191 -18.76 -13.81 7.51
CA GLY A 191 -19.61 -14.18 8.64
C GLY A 191 -19.97 -15.67 8.70
N ASP A 192 -19.41 -16.50 7.83
CA ASP A 192 -19.50 -17.97 7.84
C ASP A 192 -18.15 -18.64 8.19
N GLY A 193 -17.17 -17.85 8.63
CA GLY A 193 -15.80 -18.30 8.93
C GLY A 193 -14.83 -18.19 7.75
N MET A 194 -15.30 -17.81 6.57
CA MET A 194 -14.45 -17.56 5.41
C MET A 194 -14.12 -16.06 5.27
N ALA A 195 -12.94 -15.79 4.72
CA ALA A 195 -12.47 -14.45 4.43
C ALA A 195 -11.81 -14.39 3.04
N ALA A 196 -11.73 -13.19 2.48
CA ALA A 196 -11.03 -12.91 1.23
C ALA A 196 -10.37 -11.53 1.26
N GLU A 197 -9.39 -11.32 0.40
CA GLU A 197 -8.69 -10.05 0.25
C GLU A 197 -8.84 -9.48 -1.17
N GLY A 198 -8.79 -8.15 -1.27
CA GLY A 198 -8.84 -7.42 -2.54
C GLY A 198 -10.14 -6.63 -2.75
N GLU A 199 -10.08 -5.72 -3.72
CA GLU A 199 -11.21 -4.85 -4.10
C GLU A 199 -12.40 -5.65 -4.63
N HIS A 200 -12.13 -6.72 -5.38
CA HIS A 200 -13.14 -7.55 -6.03
C HIS A 200 -13.02 -8.99 -5.56
N VAL A 201 -14.05 -9.49 -4.87
CA VAL A 201 -14.05 -10.84 -4.31
C VAL A 201 -15.28 -11.63 -4.73
N ARG A 202 -15.15 -12.95 -4.70
CA ARG A 202 -16.25 -13.90 -4.93
C ARG A 202 -16.37 -14.83 -3.74
N HIS A 203 -17.60 -15.11 -3.32
CA HIS A 203 -17.88 -16.06 -2.25
C HIS A 203 -19.24 -16.73 -2.43
N THR A 204 -19.31 -17.99 -1.99
CA THR A 204 -20.48 -18.85 -2.11
C THR A 204 -20.83 -19.44 -0.75
N TYR A 205 -22.04 -19.17 -0.25
CA TYR A 205 -22.51 -19.79 0.99
C TYR A 205 -23.11 -21.17 0.72
N THR A 206 -22.74 -22.14 1.54
CA THR A 206 -23.20 -23.54 1.44
C THR A 206 -24.39 -23.85 2.35
N LEU A 207 -24.76 -22.93 3.24
CA LEU A 207 -25.88 -23.03 4.17
C LEU A 207 -26.81 -21.82 4.01
N PRO A 208 -28.14 -22.02 4.09
CA PRO A 208 -29.08 -20.90 4.19
C PRO A 208 -28.94 -20.22 5.57
N GLY A 209 -29.14 -18.91 5.61
CA GLY A 209 -28.95 -18.12 6.83
C GLY A 209 -28.88 -16.63 6.59
N MET A 210 -28.69 -15.88 7.67
CA MET A 210 -28.38 -14.45 7.63
C MET A 210 -26.90 -14.30 7.98
N PHE A 211 -26.11 -13.78 7.04
CA PHE A 211 -24.67 -13.60 7.20
C PHE A 211 -24.32 -12.12 7.28
N ARG A 212 -23.55 -11.74 8.31
CA ARG A 212 -23.02 -10.38 8.48
C ARG A 212 -21.65 -10.31 7.84
N VAL A 213 -21.59 -9.66 6.69
CA VAL A 213 -20.35 -9.41 5.96
C VAL A 213 -19.72 -8.15 6.50
N HIS A 214 -18.44 -8.24 6.87
CA HIS A 214 -17.63 -7.10 7.28
C HIS A 214 -16.53 -6.87 6.26
N LEU A 215 -16.46 -5.64 5.74
CA LEU A 215 -15.28 -5.17 5.02
C LEU A 215 -14.44 -4.31 5.97
N ARG A 216 -13.13 -4.53 5.96
CA ARG A 216 -12.12 -3.64 6.54
C ARG A 216 -11.21 -3.11 5.43
N ALA A 217 -10.91 -1.82 5.47
CA ALA A 217 -9.92 -1.20 4.59
C ALA A 217 -8.93 -0.39 5.43
N ASP A 218 -7.65 -0.71 5.31
CA ASP A 218 -6.55 0.00 5.97
C ASP A 218 -6.21 1.28 5.21
N GLY A 219 -6.08 2.42 5.89
CA GLY A 219 -5.66 3.68 5.27
C GLY A 219 -4.19 4.01 5.51
N VAL A 220 -3.60 4.80 4.61
CA VAL A 220 -2.22 5.32 4.75
C VAL A 220 -1.99 6.14 6.02
N ASP A 221 -3.05 6.70 6.60
CA ASP A 221 -3.01 7.44 7.87
C ASP A 221 -3.01 6.54 9.11
N GLY A 222 -3.01 5.21 8.94
CA GLY A 222 -3.07 4.25 10.03
C GLY A 222 -4.48 4.05 10.64
N LEU A 223 -5.50 4.66 10.04
CA LEU A 223 -6.90 4.49 10.43
C LEU A 223 -7.63 3.56 9.45
N GLN A 224 -8.52 2.73 9.98
CA GLN A 224 -9.28 1.75 9.21
C GLN A 224 -10.72 2.22 8.96
N ALA A 225 -11.24 1.92 7.78
CA ALA A 225 -12.66 1.98 7.48
C ALA A 225 -13.30 0.60 7.67
N VAL A 226 -14.49 0.56 8.28
CA VAL A 226 -15.27 -0.68 8.45
C VAL A 226 -16.65 -0.49 7.84
N LYS A 227 -17.10 -1.46 7.03
CA LYS A 227 -18.46 -1.53 6.50
C LYS A 227 -19.10 -2.86 6.85
N GLU A 228 -20.35 -2.81 7.28
CA GLU A 228 -21.17 -3.99 7.56
C GLU A 228 -22.27 -4.09 6.49
N SER A 229 -22.56 -5.31 6.06
CA SER A 229 -23.69 -5.63 5.19
C SER A 229 -24.29 -6.96 5.59
N VAL A 230 -25.61 -7.10 5.42
CA VAL A 230 -26.31 -8.35 5.75
C VAL A 230 -26.78 -9.03 4.48
N ILE A 231 -26.49 -10.33 4.36
CA ILE A 231 -26.91 -11.16 3.23
C ILE A 231 -27.86 -12.23 3.72
N LYS A 232 -29.03 -12.32 3.08
CA LYS A 232 -29.99 -13.41 3.29
C LYS A 232 -29.79 -14.52 2.26
N VAL A 233 -29.30 -15.67 2.70
CA VAL A 233 -29.12 -16.86 1.86
C VAL A 233 -30.30 -17.80 2.08
N THR A 234 -30.92 -18.27 0.99
CA THR A 234 -32.12 -19.11 1.06
C THR A 234 -32.05 -20.30 0.12
N GLY A 235 -32.93 -21.27 0.37
CA GLY A 235 -33.06 -22.48 -0.45
C GLY A 235 -32.07 -23.58 -0.10
N PRO A 236 -32.31 -24.80 -0.59
CA PRO A 236 -31.44 -25.93 -0.35
C PRO A 236 -30.17 -25.85 -1.21
N LEU A 237 -29.06 -26.38 -0.70
CA LEU A 237 -27.89 -26.64 -1.54
C LEU A 237 -28.26 -27.70 -2.58
N LYS A 238 -28.19 -27.36 -3.87
CA LYS A 238 -28.38 -28.33 -4.95
C LYS A 238 -27.16 -29.24 -5.04
N THR A 239 -27.24 -30.41 -4.42
CA THR A 239 -26.15 -31.42 -4.45
C THR A 239 -26.24 -32.36 -5.66
N ARG A 240 -27.31 -32.27 -6.46
CA ARG A 240 -27.44 -33.06 -7.69
C ARG A 240 -26.82 -32.32 -8.87
N PHE A 241 -25.78 -32.93 -9.44
CA PHE A 241 -25.19 -32.49 -10.71
C PHE A 241 -26.26 -32.52 -11.83
N SER A 242 -26.49 -31.38 -12.47
CA SER A 242 -27.44 -31.25 -13.58
C SER A 242 -26.71 -30.77 -14.84
N LEU A 243 -26.50 -31.68 -15.79
CA LEU A 243 -25.82 -31.42 -17.06
C LEU A 243 -26.43 -30.25 -17.85
N GLN A 244 -27.74 -30.01 -17.73
CA GLN A 244 -28.41 -28.94 -18.46
C GLN A 244 -28.03 -27.54 -17.96
N GLN A 245 -27.66 -27.38 -16.69
CA GLN A 245 -27.30 -26.07 -16.12
C GLN A 245 -25.86 -25.64 -16.44
N ASN A 246 -25.02 -26.56 -16.93
CA ASN A 246 -23.63 -26.30 -17.32
C ASN A 246 -23.39 -26.41 -18.84
N ARG A 247 -24.45 -26.44 -19.66
CA ARG A 247 -24.30 -26.42 -21.12
C ARG A 247 -23.96 -25.00 -21.58
N ARG A 248 -22.73 -24.83 -22.08
CA ARG A 248 -22.29 -23.57 -22.74
C ARG A 248 -23.00 -23.28 -24.06
N TYR A 249 -23.60 -24.31 -24.67
CA TYR A 249 -24.28 -24.21 -25.97
C TYR A 249 -25.53 -25.10 -25.98
N ALA A 250 -26.60 -24.61 -26.61
CA ALA A 250 -27.79 -25.38 -26.91
C ALA A 250 -27.87 -25.58 -28.43
N GLU A 251 -27.81 -26.83 -28.90
CA GLU A 251 -28.10 -27.13 -30.29
C GLU A 251 -29.59 -26.92 -30.55
N HIS A 252 -29.93 -26.00 -31.46
CA HIS A 252 -31.25 -25.93 -32.06
C HIS A 252 -31.34 -27.06 -33.09
N VAL A 253 -32.04 -28.14 -32.74
CA VAL A 253 -32.49 -29.11 -33.74
C VAL A 253 -33.73 -28.50 -34.38
N GLY A 254 -33.57 -27.93 -35.58
CA GLY A 254 -34.68 -27.47 -36.42
C GLY A 254 -35.55 -28.64 -36.89
N PRO A 255 -36.79 -28.35 -37.32
CA PRO A 255 -37.75 -29.37 -37.77
C PRO A 255 -37.32 -30.11 -39.03
#